data_AF-A0A9D0N355-F1
#
_entry.id   AF-A0A9D0N355-F1
#
_cell.length_a   1.000
_cell.length_b   1.000
_cell.length_c   1.000
_cell.angle_alpha   90.00
_cell.angle_beta   90.00
_cell.angle_gamma   90.00
#
_symmetry.space_group_name_H-M   'P 1'
#
loop_
_entity.id
_entity.type
_entity.pdbx_description
1 polymer ?
#
loop_
_entity_poly.entity_id
_entity_poly.type
_entity_poly.pdbx_seq_one_letter_code
_entity_poly.pdbx_strand_id
1 'polypeptide(L)'
;MKNPLMLSLVGGMLTGMGNGSVFGAALMCFLGRGQFSDWGGWGSQAYDPSTFTGFIDWAMIVFGIAFFIILKVAVGRHLEIEAKA
;
A
#
# COMPACT_ATOMS: atom_id res chain seq x y z
N MET A 1 24.65 -3.63 2.32
CA MET A 1 23.43 -4.26 2.89
C MET A 1 23.27 -5.66 2.33
N LYS A 2 22.99 -6.69 3.16
CA LYS A 2 22.99 -8.10 2.69
C LYS A 2 21.79 -8.49 1.81
N ASN A 3 20.66 -7.76 1.84
CA ASN A 3 19.54 -8.01 0.93
C ASN A 3 18.67 -6.75 0.69
N PRO A 4 18.95 -5.94 -0.37
CA PRO A 4 18.18 -4.73 -0.69
C PRO A 4 16.75 -5.03 -1.14
N LEU A 5 16.47 -6.25 -1.63
CA LEU A 5 15.13 -6.65 -2.03
C LEU A 5 14.21 -6.74 -0.80
N MET A 6 14.67 -7.36 0.28
CA MET A 6 13.87 -7.50 1.52
C MET A 6 13.59 -6.15 2.18
N LEU A 7 14.59 -5.24 2.20
CA LEU A 7 14.39 -3.87 2.69
C LEU A 7 13.33 -3.15 1.86
N SER A 8 13.45 -3.24 0.53
CA SER A 8 12.53 -2.56 -0.38
C SER A 8 11.12 -3.13 -0.27
N LEU A 9 11.00 -4.46 -0.17
CA LEU A 9 9.73 -5.16 -0.05
C LEU A 9 9.04 -4.82 1.26
N VAL A 10 9.68 -5.06 2.40
CA VAL A 10 9.05 -4.85 3.71
C VAL A 10 8.81 -3.37 3.95
N GLY A 11 9.83 -2.53 3.75
CA GLY A 11 9.72 -1.08 3.95
C GLY A 11 8.73 -0.44 2.99
N GLY A 12 8.81 -0.76 1.70
CA GLY A 12 7.93 -0.21 0.68
C GLY A 12 6.48 -0.65 0.87
N MET A 13 6.24 -1.94 1.13
CA MET A 13 4.89 -2.44 1.38
C MET A 13 4.29 -1.84 2.66
N LEU A 14 5.02 -1.81 3.78
CA LEU A 14 4.52 -1.24 5.04
C LEU A 14 4.17 0.25 4.89
N THR A 15 5.07 1.04 4.31
CA THR A 15 4.83 2.47 4.11
C THR A 15 3.70 2.71 3.12
N GLY A 16 3.68 2.00 1.99
CA GLY A 16 2.65 2.15 0.98
C GLY A 16 1.28 1.73 1.50
N MET A 17 1.16 0.56 2.11
CA MET A 17 -0.11 0.09 2.70
C MET A 17 -0.60 1.03 3.80
N GLY A 18 0.29 1.53 4.66
CA GLY A 18 -0.06 2.53 5.67
C GLY A 18 -0.62 3.83 5.07
N ASN A 19 -0.02 4.34 3.99
CA ASN A 19 -0.54 5.51 3.30
C ASN A 19 -1.85 5.23 2.55
N GLY A 20 -1.97 4.04 1.95
CA GLY A 20 -3.17 3.62 1.24
C GLY A 20 -4.39 3.51 2.17
N SER A 21 -4.20 3.07 3.42
CA SER A 21 -5.30 3.00 4.39
C SER A 21 -5.78 4.39 4.82
N VAL A 22 -4.85 5.33 5.04
CA VAL A 22 -5.18 6.74 5.35
C VAL A 22 -5.90 7.39 4.18
N PHE A 23 -5.41 7.18 2.95
CA PHE A 23 -6.06 7.68 1.73
C PHE A 23 -7.48 7.14 1.58
N GLY A 24 -7.65 5.82 1.74
CA GLY A 24 -8.94 5.17 1.68
C GLY A 24 -9.91 5.72 2.72
N ALA A 25 -9.50 5.77 3.99
CA ALA A 25 -10.31 6.34 5.06
C ALA A 25 -10.70 7.81 4.81
N ALA A 26 -9.77 8.64 4.33
CA ALA A 26 -10.03 10.04 4.03
C ALA A 26 -11.07 10.20 2.91
N LEU A 27 -10.96 9.45 1.81
CA LEU A 27 -11.96 9.47 0.74
C LEU A 27 -13.35 9.07 1.24
N MET A 28 -13.44 8.04 2.09
CA MET A 28 -14.73 7.62 2.61
C MET A 28 -15.34 8.65 3.59
N CYS A 29 -14.51 9.38 4.34
CA CYS A 29 -14.98 10.51 5.14
C CYS A 29 -15.49 11.67 4.27
N PHE A 30 -14.87 11.94 3.12
CA PHE A 30 -15.27 13.03 2.23
C PHE A 30 -16.48 12.71 1.35
N LEU A 31 -16.62 11.46 0.89
CA LEU A 31 -17.70 11.04 0.01
C LEU A 31 -18.97 10.61 0.77
N GLY A 32 -18.87 10.50 2.11
CA GLY A 32 -19.94 10.02 2.97
C GLY A 32 -19.88 8.51 3.17
N ARG A 33 -20.30 8.04 4.36
CA ARG A 33 -20.27 6.62 4.72
C ARG A 33 -21.38 5.87 3.97
N GLY A 34 -21.01 4.85 3.18
CA GLY A 34 -21.95 3.90 2.59
C GLY A 34 -22.79 3.15 3.64
N GLN A 35 -23.82 2.42 3.20
CA GLN A 35 -24.67 1.65 4.10
C GLN A 35 -23.86 0.57 4.84
N PHE A 36 -24.26 0.19 6.05
CA PHE A 36 -23.55 -0.83 6.81
C PHE A 36 -23.54 -2.20 6.10
N SER A 37 -24.55 -2.46 5.25
CA SER A 37 -24.60 -3.63 4.36
C SER A 37 -23.40 -3.69 3.39
N ASP A 38 -22.85 -2.54 3.01
CA ASP A 38 -21.79 -2.42 2.01
C ASP A 38 -20.42 -2.37 2.69
N TRP A 39 -20.35 -2.65 4.00
CA TRP A 39 -19.10 -2.58 4.76
C TRP A 39 -18.05 -3.58 4.26
N GLY A 40 -18.48 -4.77 3.84
CA GLY A 40 -17.62 -5.82 3.28
C GLY A 40 -16.58 -6.40 4.24
N GLY A 41 -16.69 -6.19 5.55
CA GLY A 41 -15.59 -6.43 6.50
C GLY A 41 -15.30 -7.89 6.88
N TRP A 42 -15.72 -8.89 6.11
CA TRP A 42 -15.48 -10.29 6.46
C TRP A 42 -15.18 -11.22 5.28
N GLY A 43 -14.17 -12.09 5.46
CA GLY A 43 -13.77 -13.07 4.47
C GLY A 43 -13.34 -12.45 3.14
N SER A 44 -13.83 -13.00 2.02
CA SER A 44 -13.52 -12.50 0.67
C SER A 44 -14.17 -11.15 0.36
N GLN A 45 -15.21 -10.74 1.09
CA GLN A 45 -15.85 -9.43 0.89
C GLN A 45 -14.89 -8.28 1.23
N ALA A 46 -13.91 -8.54 2.10
CA ALA A 46 -12.90 -7.54 2.48
C ALA A 46 -11.99 -7.17 1.31
N TYR A 47 -12.02 -7.91 0.20
CA TYR A 47 -11.26 -7.61 -1.02
C TYR A 47 -12.15 -7.27 -2.22
N ASP A 48 -13.47 -7.13 -2.02
CA ASP A 48 -14.39 -6.65 -3.05
C ASP A 48 -14.32 -5.12 -3.12
N PRO A 49 -13.78 -4.53 -4.20
CA PRO A 49 -13.57 -3.08 -4.32
C PRO A 49 -14.86 -2.27 -4.34
N SER A 50 -16.02 -2.90 -4.52
CA SER A 50 -17.32 -2.23 -4.41
C SER A 50 -17.76 -2.01 -2.96
N THR A 51 -17.13 -2.68 -1.99
CA THR A 51 -17.40 -2.54 -0.57
C THR A 51 -16.47 -1.52 0.09
N PHE A 52 -16.86 -1.02 1.26
CA PHE A 52 -16.07 -0.07 2.03
C PHE A 52 -14.68 -0.63 2.37
N THR A 53 -14.63 -1.81 2.97
CA THR A 53 -13.37 -2.42 3.40
C THR A 53 -12.53 -2.82 2.20
N GLY A 54 -13.16 -3.37 1.16
CA GLY A 54 -12.44 -3.77 -0.04
C GLY A 54 -11.86 -2.62 -0.83
N PHE A 55 -12.53 -1.47 -0.91
CA PHE A 55 -11.90 -0.28 -1.49
C PHE A 55 -10.62 0.12 -0.74
N ILE A 56 -10.66 0.12 0.61
CA ILE A 56 -9.50 0.46 1.44
C ILE A 56 -8.38 -0.57 1.25
N ASP A 57 -8.69 -1.87 1.29
CA ASP A 57 -7.68 -2.92 1.11
C ASP A 57 -7.05 -2.86 -0.29
N TRP A 58 -7.81 -2.52 -1.32
CA TRP A 58 -7.27 -2.26 -2.65
C TRP A 58 -6.36 -1.04 -2.69
N ALA A 59 -6.75 0.06 -2.05
CA ALA A 59 -5.89 1.24 -1.94
C ALA A 59 -4.57 0.90 -1.24
N MET A 60 -4.62 0.11 -0.16
CA MET A 60 -3.45 -0.39 0.55
C MET A 60 -2.54 -1.23 -0.34
N ILE A 61 -3.08 -2.20 -1.09
CA ILE A 61 -2.32 -3.05 -1.99
C ILE A 61 -1.64 -2.23 -3.09
N VAL A 62 -2.39 -1.35 -3.76
CA VAL A 62 -1.88 -0.53 -4.86
C VAL A 62 -0.76 0.39 -4.38
N PHE A 63 -0.96 1.08 -3.26
CA PHE A 63 0.07 1.97 -2.70
C PHE A 63 1.28 1.17 -2.20
N GLY A 64 1.06 0.01 -1.57
CA GLY A 64 2.12 -0.91 -1.17
C GLY A 64 3.04 -1.28 -2.34
N ILE A 65 2.46 -1.74 -3.44
CA ILE A 65 3.20 -2.11 -4.66
C ILE A 65 3.95 -0.90 -5.23
N ALA A 66 3.31 0.26 -5.31
CA ALA A 66 3.93 1.47 -5.81
C ALA A 66 5.17 1.87 -4.99
N PHE A 67 5.05 1.89 -3.65
CA PHE A 67 6.16 2.23 -2.76
C PHE A 67 7.27 1.18 -2.76
N PHE A 68 6.94 -0.12 -2.88
CA PHE A 68 7.94 -1.17 -3.09
C PHE A 68 8.77 -0.90 -4.34
N ILE A 69 8.13 -0.60 -5.47
CA ILE A 69 8.82 -0.33 -6.74
C ILE A 69 9.72 0.91 -6.61
N ILE A 70 9.19 2.00 -6.06
CA ILE A 70 9.94 3.25 -5.85
C ILE A 70 11.17 2.99 -4.97
N LEU A 71 10.99 2.30 -3.85
CA LEU A 71 12.08 2.04 -2.90
C LEU A 71 13.12 1.09 -3.51
N LYS A 72 12.69 0.08 -4.26
CA LYS A 72 13.59 -0.83 -4.99
C LYS A 72 14.48 -0.06 -5.97
N VAL A 73 13.90 0.87 -6.72
CA VAL A 73 14.66 1.72 -7.65
C VAL A 73 15.62 2.62 -6.89
N ALA A 74 15.15 3.33 -5.84
CA ALA A 74 15.97 4.27 -5.08
C ALA A 74 17.16 3.57 -4.39
N VAL A 75 16.92 2.46 -3.69
CA VAL A 75 17.97 1.67 -3.04
C VAL A 75 18.94 1.09 -4.06
N GLY A 76 18.44 0.61 -5.20
CA GLY A 76 19.29 0.10 -6.28
C GLY A 76 20.25 1.18 -6.82
N ARG A 77 19.73 2.38 -7.09
CA ARG A 77 20.55 3.54 -7.52
C ARG A 77 21.57 3.95 -6.46
N HIS A 78 21.18 3.98 -5.19
CA HIS A 78 22.09 4.30 -4.10
C HIS A 78 23.25 3.30 -4.00
N LEU A 79 22.97 2.00 -4.09
CA LEU A 79 24.02 0.97 -4.04
C LEU A 79 24.99 1.05 -5.24
N GLU A 80 24.51 1.43 -6.42
CA GLU A 80 25.37 1.65 -7.59
C GLU A 80 26.31 2.85 -7.43
N ILE A 81 25.89 3.87 -6.66
CA ILE A 81 26.72 5.02 -6.32
C ILE A 81 27.76 4.62 -5.29
N GLU A 82 27.35 3.94 -4.22
CA GLU A 82 28.24 3.43 -3.16
C GLU A 82 29.30 2.46 -3.70
N ALA A 83 28.97 1.66 -4.72
CA ALA A 83 29.93 0.74 -5.34
C ALA A 83 30.99 1.43 -6.22
N LYS A 84 30.78 2.71 -6.57
CA LYS A 84 31.70 3.52 -7.40
C LYS A 84 32.53 4.51 -6.58
N ALA A 85 32.17 4.73 -5.31
CA ALA A 85 32.89 5.58 -4.38
C ALA A 85 34.06 4.81 -3.74
#